data_AF-A0A0C3FR58-F1
#
_entry.id   AF-A0A0C3FR58-F1
#
_cell.length_a   1.000
_cell.length_b   1.000
_cell.length_c   1.000
_cell.angle_alpha   90.00
_cell.angle_beta   90.00
_cell.angle_gamma   90.00
#
_symmetry.space_group_name_H-M   'P 1'
#
loop_
_entity.id
_entity.type
_entity.pdbx_description
1 polymer ?
#
loop_
_entity_poly.entity_id
_entity_poly.type
_entity_poly.pdbx_seq_one_letter_code
_entity_poly.pdbx_strand_id
1 'polypeptide(L)'
;MPEVKNQICLIVHDGWSIAPEKGTKGNAIEAGDTTNMDTIAKDHSFAAHGTAVGLSECLMGNSEVGHLNIGAGRIVWQDIKRQFHKSPNIVASMQRAKDGNGRLHLLGLVSDGGVHSHITHLYALLETANEIGVPHTYIRFFGDGRDTAPRSAAGYAKDLIAFVDKEKYGEIATVVGRYYAMDRDKRWERVKIAVDGLVKGEGEKADVVKAIEEKYKENETDEFLKSLIVNGDAGRIKDGDTLFCFNYRSDRMREIASVLGLPDKPIDVEIPNDLVSPASTSPGVLMLIVKLSAHHDHVAAQLRIPFQRGLPQPMTNVFAVWLSKKGVKQAHIAGVEKQFEDEERHLIPSPKVATYDKDPKMSIGVAEKVAEVLKRGDNEFAMCIRPPLIWSIRDTGAPHTAHTTNPVPFIMTGDPKKYKFTVDKNDRDEEPGALCGVAPTMLSLLGLDQPAEMTGRSLLEKIRIDEGKKNPLH
;
A
#
# COMPACT_ATOMS: atom_id res chain seq x y z
N MET A 1 -1.16 20.79 30.55
CA MET A 1 -0.26 20.43 29.44
C MET A 1 0.69 19.36 29.96
N PRO A 2 0.87 18.22 29.28
CA PRO A 2 1.84 17.22 29.69
C PRO A 2 3.24 17.83 29.67
N GLU A 3 4.07 17.47 30.64
CA GLU A 3 5.48 17.86 30.65
C GLU A 3 6.23 17.00 29.64
N VAL A 4 6.50 17.54 28.46
CA VAL A 4 7.26 16.84 27.42
C VAL A 4 8.75 16.86 27.78
N LYS A 5 9.37 15.68 27.84
CA LYS A 5 10.75 15.52 28.31
C LYS A 5 11.80 15.87 27.27
N ASN A 6 11.52 15.64 25.99
CA ASN A 6 12.45 15.84 24.90
C ASN A 6 11.69 16.33 23.66
N GLN A 7 12.30 17.21 22.86
CA GLN A 7 11.83 17.49 21.50
C GLN A 7 12.40 16.43 20.55
N ILE A 8 11.59 15.95 19.61
CA ILE A 8 11.96 14.82 18.75
C ILE A 8 11.68 15.13 17.29
N CYS A 9 12.64 14.77 16.42
CA CYS A 9 12.46 14.74 14.97
C CYS A 9 12.60 13.31 14.45
N LEU A 10 11.55 12.75 13.85
CA LEU A 10 11.56 11.47 13.17
C LEU A 10 11.74 11.68 11.66
N ILE A 11 12.83 11.14 11.10
CA ILE A 11 13.13 11.19 9.67
C ILE A 11 12.93 9.80 9.07
N VAL A 12 11.99 9.67 8.14
CA VAL A 12 11.76 8.43 7.39
C VAL A 12 12.40 8.53 6.01
N HIS A 13 13.47 7.77 5.78
CA HIS A 13 14.06 7.60 4.47
C HIS A 13 13.33 6.49 3.72
N ASP A 14 12.39 6.85 2.83
CA ASP A 14 11.64 5.86 2.05
C ASP A 14 12.59 5.04 1.15
N GLY A 15 12.34 3.74 1.01
CA GLY A 15 13.18 2.83 0.22
C GLY A 15 14.63 2.58 0.70
N TRP A 16 15.06 3.13 1.84
CA TRP A 16 16.42 2.91 2.35
C TRP A 16 16.54 1.62 3.17
N SER A 17 17.27 0.63 2.65
CA SER A 17 17.47 -0.67 3.31
C SER A 17 18.96 -1.05 3.40
N ILE A 18 19.30 -1.97 4.31
CA ILE A 18 20.65 -2.51 4.47
C ILE A 18 20.77 -3.77 3.61
N ALA A 19 21.68 -3.78 2.65
CA ALA A 19 21.93 -4.95 1.81
C ALA A 19 22.41 -6.15 2.65
N PRO A 20 22.05 -7.38 2.27
CA PRO A 20 22.44 -8.58 3.00
C PRO A 20 23.97 -8.78 3.02
N GLU A 21 24.65 -8.38 1.95
CA GLU A 21 26.10 -8.48 1.82
C GLU A 21 26.72 -7.15 1.36
N LYS A 22 27.94 -6.89 1.84
CA LYS A 22 28.71 -5.73 1.38
C LYS A 22 29.18 -5.95 -0.07
N GLY A 23 29.10 -4.92 -0.90
CA GLY A 23 29.48 -5.01 -2.31
C GLY A 23 28.43 -5.68 -3.19
N THR A 24 27.19 -5.82 -2.72
CA THR A 24 26.11 -6.39 -3.54
C THR A 24 25.92 -5.53 -4.81
N LYS A 25 26.01 -6.14 -5.99
CA LYS A 25 25.94 -5.45 -7.28
C LYS A 25 24.58 -4.78 -7.47
N GLY A 26 24.56 -3.50 -7.83
CA GLY A 26 23.31 -2.74 -8.02
C GLY A 26 22.80 -2.02 -6.77
N ASN A 27 23.54 -2.11 -5.66
CA ASN A 27 23.27 -1.38 -4.43
C ASN A 27 23.56 0.12 -4.59
N ALA A 28 22.53 0.89 -4.91
CA ALA A 28 22.63 2.35 -5.08
C ALA A 28 22.98 3.09 -3.77
N ILE A 29 22.70 2.51 -2.60
CA ILE A 29 23.00 3.11 -1.30
C ILE A 29 24.50 3.03 -1.04
N GLU A 30 25.11 1.86 -1.22
CA GLU A 30 26.56 1.67 -1.03
C GLU A 30 27.38 2.34 -2.13
N ALA A 31 26.83 2.47 -3.35
CA ALA A 31 27.50 3.15 -4.45
C ALA A 31 27.41 4.69 -4.36
N GLY A 32 26.48 5.24 -3.57
CA GLY A 32 26.30 6.66 -3.37
C GLY A 32 27.22 7.25 -2.30
N ASP A 33 27.46 8.56 -2.33
CA ASP A 33 28.10 9.25 -1.21
C ASP A 33 27.08 9.47 -0.08
N THR A 34 27.24 8.69 0.99
CA THR A 34 26.36 8.68 2.16
C THR A 34 27.05 9.19 3.42
N THR A 35 28.09 10.02 3.29
CA THR A 35 28.97 10.50 4.39
C THR A 35 28.21 10.85 5.68
N ASN A 36 27.13 11.62 5.58
CA ASN A 36 26.35 12.03 6.76
C ASN A 36 25.66 10.85 7.45
N MET A 37 25.10 9.91 6.68
CA MET A 37 24.46 8.72 7.22
C MET A 37 25.50 7.77 7.81
N ASP A 38 26.62 7.58 7.13
CA ASP A 38 27.72 6.71 7.58
C ASP A 38 28.31 7.19 8.91
N THR A 39 28.34 8.51 9.12
CA THR A 39 28.84 9.12 10.35
C THR A 39 27.95 8.84 11.57
N ILE A 40 26.64 8.70 11.36
CA ILE A 40 25.66 8.54 12.45
C ILE A 40 25.09 7.12 12.54
N ALA A 41 25.33 6.27 11.54
CA ALA A 41 24.87 4.91 11.51
C ALA A 41 25.41 4.11 12.71
N LYS A 42 24.55 3.26 13.25
CA LYS A 42 24.87 2.28 14.29
C LYS A 42 24.41 0.92 13.80
N ASP A 43 24.96 -0.15 14.36
CA ASP A 43 24.59 -1.53 14.06
C ASP A 43 23.24 -1.90 14.68
N HIS A 44 22.17 -1.21 14.27
CA HIS A 44 20.80 -1.53 14.65
C HIS A 44 19.88 -1.44 13.45
N SER A 45 19.16 -2.53 13.21
CA SER A 45 18.21 -2.65 12.11
C SER A 45 17.03 -3.51 12.52
N PHE A 46 15.94 -3.42 11.77
CA PHE A 46 14.77 -4.26 12.00
C PHE A 46 14.06 -4.62 10.71
N ALA A 47 13.18 -5.61 10.80
CA ALA A 47 12.34 -6.04 9.70
C ALA A 47 11.30 -4.96 9.34
N ALA A 48 11.16 -4.71 8.04
CA ALA A 48 10.15 -3.83 7.45
C ALA A 48 9.28 -4.54 6.40
N HIS A 49 9.23 -5.88 6.47
CA HIS A 49 8.56 -6.74 5.49
C HIS A 49 7.89 -7.93 6.20
N GLY A 50 7.10 -8.71 5.48
CA GLY A 50 6.50 -9.93 5.97
C GLY A 50 5.58 -9.74 7.18
N THR A 51 5.53 -10.76 8.04
CA THR A 51 4.67 -10.78 9.23
C THR A 51 5.00 -9.68 10.23
N ALA A 52 6.27 -9.23 10.28
CA ALA A 52 6.71 -8.12 11.14
C ALA A 52 5.97 -6.80 10.86
N VAL A 53 5.37 -6.65 9.68
CA VAL A 53 4.55 -5.49 9.29
C VAL A 53 3.13 -5.88 8.91
N GLY A 54 2.72 -7.12 9.22
CA GLY A 54 1.38 -7.62 9.00
C GLY A 54 1.12 -8.14 7.58
N LEU A 55 2.16 -8.37 6.78
CA LEU A 55 2.07 -8.99 5.47
C LEU A 55 2.25 -10.52 5.57
N SER A 56 1.94 -11.23 4.48
CA SER A 56 2.32 -12.63 4.33
C SER A 56 3.84 -12.80 4.48
N GLU A 57 4.26 -13.96 4.99
CA GLU A 57 5.68 -14.31 5.08
C GLU A 57 6.42 -14.07 3.76
N CYS A 58 7.64 -13.53 3.85
CA CYS A 58 8.50 -13.15 2.71
C CYS A 58 7.98 -12.05 1.78
N LEU A 59 6.78 -11.48 1.99
CA LEU A 59 6.29 -10.39 1.16
C LEU A 59 7.03 -9.09 1.48
N MET A 60 7.56 -8.43 0.44
CA MET A 60 8.27 -7.15 0.58
C MET A 60 7.39 -6.07 1.20
N GLY A 61 8.00 -5.17 1.97
CA GLY A 61 7.31 -4.00 2.50
C GLY A 61 6.94 -3.00 1.40
N ASN A 62 6.13 -2.00 1.76
CA ASN A 62 5.89 -0.84 0.92
C ASN A 62 5.64 0.41 1.79
N SER A 63 5.70 1.60 1.18
CA SER A 63 5.57 2.86 1.91
C SER A 63 4.27 2.93 2.71
N GLU A 64 3.16 2.44 2.15
CA GLU A 64 1.84 2.48 2.79
C GLU A 64 1.81 1.64 4.07
N VAL A 65 2.20 0.37 3.97
CA VAL A 65 2.27 -0.57 5.11
C VAL A 65 3.30 -0.10 6.14
N GLY A 66 4.44 0.43 5.68
CA GLY A 66 5.50 0.91 6.55
C GLY A 66 5.04 2.08 7.43
N HIS A 67 4.51 3.14 6.81
CA HIS A 67 4.01 4.31 7.55
C HIS A 67 2.84 3.97 8.46
N LEU A 68 1.97 3.04 8.03
CA LEU A 68 0.86 2.56 8.84
C LEU A 68 1.34 1.87 10.13
N ASN A 69 2.34 0.99 10.05
CA ASN A 69 2.90 0.33 11.22
C ASN A 69 3.65 1.32 12.15
N ILE A 70 4.44 2.23 11.57
CA ILE A 70 5.13 3.30 12.33
C ILE A 70 4.12 4.12 13.14
N GLY A 71 3.06 4.62 12.48
CA GLY A 71 2.06 5.47 13.12
C GLY A 71 1.11 4.72 14.06
N ALA A 72 0.82 3.45 13.79
CA ALA A 72 -0.11 2.67 14.62
C ALA A 72 0.49 2.18 15.93
N GLY A 73 1.83 2.08 16.01
CA GLY A 73 2.54 1.53 17.16
C GLY A 73 2.20 0.06 17.44
N ARG A 74 1.82 -0.69 16.39
CA ARG A 74 1.42 -2.11 16.44
C ARG A 74 1.56 -2.74 15.05
N ILE A 75 1.58 -4.07 14.98
CA ILE A 75 1.53 -4.79 13.70
C ILE A 75 0.16 -4.61 13.07
N VAL A 76 0.11 -4.00 11.88
CA VAL A 76 -1.14 -3.75 11.17
C VAL A 76 -1.31 -4.78 10.06
N TRP A 77 -2.01 -5.87 10.39
CA TRP A 77 -2.26 -6.99 9.48
C TRP A 77 -2.99 -6.56 8.22
N GLN A 78 -2.35 -6.77 7.08
CA GLN A 78 -2.88 -6.58 5.73
C GLN A 78 -3.46 -7.88 5.17
N ASP A 79 -3.01 -9.02 5.69
CA ASP A 79 -3.32 -10.31 5.13
C ASP A 79 -4.80 -10.68 5.38
N ILE A 80 -5.57 -10.83 4.30
CA ILE A 80 -6.96 -11.31 4.32
C ILE A 80 -7.01 -12.82 4.03
N LYS A 81 -5.90 -13.54 4.22
CA LYS A 81 -5.92 -15.01 4.21
C LYS A 81 -6.91 -15.51 5.27
N ARG A 82 -8.11 -15.89 4.80
CA ARG A 82 -9.12 -16.79 5.41
C ARG A 82 -10.50 -16.23 5.79
N GLN A 83 -10.93 -15.04 5.36
CA GLN A 83 -12.29 -14.55 5.73
C GLN A 83 -13.17 -13.96 4.62
N PHE A 84 -12.83 -14.09 3.32
CA PHE A 84 -13.69 -13.54 2.26
C PHE A 84 -15.11 -14.14 2.23
N HIS A 85 -15.22 -15.47 2.40
CA HIS A 85 -16.51 -16.18 2.49
C HIS A 85 -17.40 -15.73 3.66
N LYS A 86 -16.84 -14.98 4.63
CA LYS A 86 -17.54 -14.47 5.80
C LYS A 86 -17.72 -12.96 5.77
N SER A 87 -17.19 -12.27 4.75
CA SER A 87 -17.33 -10.82 4.63
C SER A 87 -18.74 -10.49 4.13
N PRO A 88 -19.58 -9.79 4.93
CA PRO A 88 -20.96 -9.49 4.54
C PRO A 88 -21.07 -8.75 3.21
N ASN A 89 -20.08 -7.90 2.89
CA ASN A 89 -20.08 -7.10 1.68
C ASN A 89 -19.76 -7.93 0.43
N ILE A 90 -18.81 -8.86 0.54
CA ILE A 90 -18.44 -9.76 -0.56
C ILE A 90 -19.61 -10.69 -0.87
N VAL A 91 -20.17 -11.30 0.17
CA VAL A 91 -21.36 -12.14 0.06
C VAL A 91 -22.54 -11.36 -0.54
N ALA A 92 -22.80 -10.13 -0.09
CA ALA A 92 -23.88 -9.30 -0.62
C ALA A 92 -23.71 -8.98 -2.11
N SER A 93 -22.49 -8.69 -2.58
CA SER A 93 -22.26 -8.46 -4.02
C SER A 93 -22.45 -9.71 -4.86
N MET A 94 -21.96 -10.85 -4.40
CA MET A 94 -22.18 -12.12 -5.10
C MET A 94 -23.66 -12.51 -5.09
N GLN A 95 -24.36 -12.28 -3.97
CA GLN A 95 -25.80 -12.51 -3.87
C GLN A 95 -26.59 -11.58 -4.81
N ARG A 96 -26.18 -10.31 -4.98
CA ARG A 96 -26.78 -9.42 -6.00
C ARG A 96 -26.60 -10.00 -7.40
N ALA A 97 -25.40 -10.45 -7.74
CA ALA A 97 -25.14 -11.02 -9.06
C ALA A 97 -26.04 -12.26 -9.30
N LYS A 98 -26.15 -13.13 -8.29
CA LYS A 98 -27.00 -14.32 -8.34
C LYS A 98 -28.49 -14.00 -8.48
N ASP A 99 -29.01 -13.07 -7.67
CA ASP A 99 -30.44 -12.72 -7.63
C ASP A 99 -30.87 -11.76 -8.75
N GLY A 100 -29.91 -11.06 -9.35
CA GLY A 100 -30.11 -10.15 -10.48
C GLY A 100 -30.02 -10.85 -11.83
N ASN A 101 -29.10 -10.39 -12.69
CA ASN A 101 -28.96 -10.89 -14.06
C ASN A 101 -27.99 -12.09 -14.19
N GLY A 102 -27.48 -12.61 -13.08
CA GLY A 102 -26.56 -13.75 -13.04
C GLY A 102 -25.10 -13.42 -13.32
N ARG A 103 -24.73 -12.14 -13.46
CA ARG A 103 -23.41 -11.72 -13.98
C ARG A 103 -22.60 -10.92 -12.95
N LEU A 104 -21.39 -11.41 -12.69
CA LEU A 104 -20.39 -10.78 -11.83
C LEU A 104 -19.11 -10.49 -12.63
N HIS A 105 -18.52 -9.33 -12.41
CA HIS A 105 -17.20 -8.98 -12.92
C HIS A 105 -16.23 -8.75 -11.76
N LEU A 106 -15.11 -9.45 -11.79
CA LEU A 106 -13.99 -9.26 -10.87
C LEU A 106 -12.91 -8.46 -11.58
N LEU A 107 -12.65 -7.23 -11.14
CA LEU A 107 -11.70 -6.31 -11.75
C LEU A 107 -10.52 -6.01 -10.83
N GLY A 108 -9.30 -6.14 -11.35
CA GLY A 108 -8.14 -5.80 -10.55
C GLY A 108 -6.82 -6.23 -11.14
N LEU A 109 -5.74 -5.84 -10.46
CA LEU A 109 -4.36 -6.17 -10.81
C LEU A 109 -4.11 -7.66 -10.56
N VAL A 110 -3.64 -8.38 -11.57
CA VAL A 110 -3.44 -9.83 -11.49
C VAL A 110 -1.94 -10.13 -11.48
N SER A 111 -1.40 -10.20 -10.27
CA SER A 111 0.00 -10.56 -9.99
C SER A 111 0.13 -11.00 -8.53
N ASP A 112 1.32 -11.47 -8.16
CA ASP A 112 1.71 -11.74 -6.76
C ASP A 112 2.52 -10.59 -6.14
N GLY A 113 2.52 -9.40 -6.77
CA GLY A 113 3.31 -8.26 -6.31
C GLY A 113 2.93 -7.75 -4.92
N GLY A 114 1.67 -7.92 -4.50
CA GLY A 114 1.24 -7.65 -3.13
C GLY A 114 1.22 -6.17 -2.72
N VAL A 115 1.29 -5.23 -3.67
CA VAL A 115 1.18 -3.79 -3.40
C VAL A 115 -0.24 -3.27 -3.57
N HIS A 116 -0.92 -3.63 -4.67
CA HIS A 116 -2.29 -3.17 -4.94
C HIS A 116 -3.35 -4.25 -4.80
N SER A 117 -2.97 -5.50 -5.03
CA SER A 117 -3.81 -6.69 -5.00
C SER A 117 -2.89 -7.92 -4.84
N HIS A 118 -3.50 -9.09 -4.77
CA HIS A 118 -2.78 -10.35 -4.87
C HIS A 118 -3.66 -11.37 -5.64
N ILE A 119 -3.08 -12.14 -6.55
CA ILE A 119 -3.81 -13.11 -7.39
C ILE A 119 -4.57 -14.16 -6.57
N THR A 120 -4.08 -14.54 -5.39
CA THR A 120 -4.80 -15.47 -4.50
C THR A 120 -6.09 -14.87 -3.93
N HIS A 121 -6.23 -13.54 -3.86
CA HIS A 121 -7.51 -12.92 -3.50
C HIS A 121 -8.54 -13.12 -4.60
N LEU A 122 -8.12 -13.04 -5.87
CA LEU A 122 -8.99 -13.37 -7.00
C LEU A 122 -9.44 -14.83 -6.94
N TYR A 123 -8.54 -15.77 -6.63
CA TYR A 123 -8.88 -17.19 -6.45
C TYR A 123 -9.95 -17.39 -5.37
N ALA A 124 -9.77 -16.80 -4.19
CA ALA A 124 -10.75 -16.90 -3.12
C ALA A 124 -12.09 -16.22 -3.46
N LEU A 125 -12.10 -15.15 -4.25
CA LEU A 125 -13.33 -14.53 -4.75
C LEU A 125 -14.05 -15.44 -5.76
N LEU A 126 -13.32 -16.12 -6.64
CA LEU A 126 -13.88 -17.10 -7.57
C LEU A 126 -14.49 -18.28 -6.82
N GLU A 127 -13.78 -18.82 -5.82
CA GLU A 127 -14.30 -19.88 -4.93
C GLU A 127 -15.58 -19.43 -4.23
N THR A 128 -15.58 -18.22 -3.63
CA THR A 128 -16.76 -17.69 -2.93
C THR A 128 -17.95 -17.49 -3.89
N ALA A 129 -17.71 -16.96 -5.10
CA ALA A 129 -18.76 -16.77 -6.09
C ALA A 129 -19.35 -18.10 -6.59
N ASN A 130 -18.50 -19.12 -6.75
CA ASN A 130 -18.92 -20.48 -7.10
C ASN A 130 -19.76 -21.12 -5.97
N GLU A 131 -19.31 -21.02 -4.72
CA GLU A 131 -20.03 -21.52 -3.54
C GLU A 131 -21.42 -20.88 -3.38
N ILE A 132 -21.51 -19.56 -3.61
CA ILE A 132 -22.80 -18.85 -3.59
C ILE A 132 -23.67 -19.27 -4.78
N GLY A 133 -23.07 -19.69 -5.89
CA GLY A 133 -23.76 -20.14 -7.09
C GLY A 133 -24.09 -19.00 -8.06
N VAL A 134 -23.17 -18.04 -8.23
CA VAL A 134 -23.30 -17.00 -9.26
C VAL A 134 -23.13 -17.63 -10.65
N PRO A 135 -24.09 -17.50 -11.59
CA PRO A 135 -24.05 -18.19 -12.88
C PRO A 135 -22.84 -17.87 -13.76
N HIS A 136 -22.50 -16.58 -13.90
CA HIS A 136 -21.42 -16.12 -14.77
C HIS A 136 -20.50 -15.15 -14.05
N THR A 137 -19.22 -15.52 -13.92
CA THR A 137 -18.18 -14.66 -13.34
C THR A 137 -17.09 -14.37 -14.36
N TYR A 138 -16.91 -13.10 -14.69
CA TYR A 138 -15.93 -12.62 -15.67
C TYR A 138 -14.77 -11.90 -15.00
N ILE A 139 -13.55 -12.24 -15.39
CA ILE A 139 -12.32 -11.69 -14.84
C ILE A 139 -11.81 -10.59 -15.78
N ARG A 140 -11.53 -9.41 -15.22
CA ARG A 140 -10.85 -8.30 -15.88
C ARG A 140 -9.44 -8.21 -15.35
N PHE A 141 -8.51 -8.76 -16.13
CA PHE A 141 -7.11 -8.89 -15.78
C PHE A 141 -6.41 -7.55 -16.01
N PHE A 142 -6.02 -6.85 -14.94
CA PHE A 142 -5.11 -5.72 -15.07
C PHE A 142 -3.66 -6.19 -15.01
N GLY A 143 -2.89 -5.93 -16.06
CA GLY A 143 -1.48 -6.30 -16.17
C GLY A 143 -0.59 -5.48 -15.25
N ASP A 144 0.34 -6.13 -14.56
CA ASP A 144 1.20 -5.49 -13.57
C ASP A 144 2.48 -4.89 -14.19
N GLY A 145 3.54 -5.69 -14.30
CA GLY A 145 4.82 -5.27 -14.89
C GLY A 145 5.61 -4.22 -14.10
N ARG A 146 5.14 -3.83 -12.92
CA ARG A 146 5.73 -2.76 -12.11
C ARG A 146 6.04 -3.20 -10.69
N ASP A 147 5.06 -3.81 -10.01
CA ASP A 147 5.27 -4.44 -8.71
C ASP A 147 5.86 -5.86 -8.89
N THR A 148 5.77 -6.39 -10.11
CA THR A 148 6.42 -7.62 -10.58
C THR A 148 7.32 -7.34 -11.80
N ALA A 149 7.98 -8.36 -12.35
CA ALA A 149 8.83 -8.18 -13.53
C ALA A 149 8.01 -7.65 -14.73
N PRO A 150 8.57 -6.80 -15.61
CA PRO A 150 7.84 -6.21 -16.75
C PRO A 150 7.25 -7.20 -17.76
N ARG A 151 7.69 -8.46 -17.76
CA ARG A 151 7.22 -9.54 -18.64
C ARG A 151 6.89 -10.79 -17.82
N SER A 152 5.85 -10.72 -17.01
CA SER A 152 5.37 -11.83 -16.18
C SER A 152 3.86 -12.09 -16.29
N ALA A 153 3.07 -11.20 -16.91
CA ALA A 153 1.62 -11.39 -17.09
C ALA A 153 1.26 -12.69 -17.82
N ALA A 154 2.07 -13.14 -18.79
CA ALA A 154 1.86 -14.43 -19.45
C ALA A 154 1.93 -15.62 -18.47
N GLY A 155 2.77 -15.53 -17.42
CA GLY A 155 2.85 -16.52 -16.36
C GLY A 155 1.59 -16.52 -15.50
N TYR A 156 1.19 -15.35 -14.98
CA TYR A 156 -0.02 -15.23 -14.18
C TYR A 156 -1.29 -15.58 -14.96
N ALA A 157 -1.33 -15.32 -16.27
CA ALA A 157 -2.42 -15.76 -17.12
C ALA A 157 -2.50 -17.29 -17.21
N LYS A 158 -1.35 -17.99 -17.34
CA LYS A 158 -1.30 -19.46 -17.32
C LYS A 158 -1.78 -20.01 -15.98
N ASP A 159 -1.34 -19.43 -14.87
CA ASP A 159 -1.75 -19.85 -13.53
C ASP A 159 -3.26 -19.64 -13.31
N LEU A 160 -3.79 -18.50 -13.75
CA LEU A 160 -5.21 -18.20 -13.66
C LEU A 160 -6.07 -19.13 -14.52
N ILE A 161 -5.63 -19.41 -15.76
CA ILE A 161 -6.31 -20.38 -16.64
C ILE A 161 -6.32 -21.77 -15.98
N ALA A 162 -5.18 -22.23 -15.45
CA ALA A 162 -5.09 -23.51 -14.76
C ALA A 162 -6.01 -23.57 -13.54
N PHE A 163 -6.14 -22.47 -12.78
CA PHE A 163 -7.07 -22.38 -11.66
C PHE A 163 -8.54 -22.46 -12.12
N VAL A 164 -8.91 -21.66 -13.12
CA VAL A 164 -10.28 -21.65 -13.69
C VAL A 164 -10.65 -23.02 -14.26
N ASP A 165 -9.75 -23.68 -14.97
CA ASP A 165 -9.97 -25.02 -15.54
C ASP A 165 -10.14 -26.08 -14.44
N LYS A 166 -9.37 -25.96 -13.35
CA LYS A 166 -9.47 -26.85 -12.17
C LYS A 166 -10.82 -26.68 -11.47
N GLU A 167 -11.23 -25.44 -11.20
CA GLU A 167 -12.49 -25.13 -10.51
C GLU A 167 -13.71 -25.23 -11.44
N LYS A 168 -13.48 -25.28 -12.76
CA LYS A 168 -14.50 -25.22 -13.82
C LYS A 168 -15.42 -24.01 -13.66
N TYR A 169 -14.85 -22.89 -13.22
CA TYR A 169 -15.61 -21.71 -12.83
C TYR A 169 -14.82 -20.42 -13.08
N GLY A 170 -15.51 -19.44 -13.66
CA GLY A 170 -14.94 -18.14 -14.03
C GLY A 170 -14.42 -18.09 -15.47
N GLU A 171 -14.35 -16.90 -16.05
CA GLU A 171 -13.87 -16.73 -17.42
C GLU A 171 -13.07 -15.43 -17.56
N ILE A 172 -11.89 -15.48 -18.18
CA ILE A 172 -11.12 -14.25 -18.48
C ILE A 172 -11.83 -13.52 -19.63
N ALA A 173 -12.26 -12.28 -19.41
CA ALA A 173 -12.98 -11.51 -20.42
C ALA A 173 -12.11 -10.45 -21.11
N THR A 174 -11.19 -9.82 -20.36
CA THR A 174 -10.33 -8.74 -20.86
C THR A 174 -8.98 -8.77 -20.16
N VAL A 175 -7.91 -8.48 -20.89
CA VAL A 175 -6.60 -8.13 -20.33
C VAL A 175 -6.26 -6.69 -20.73
N VAL A 176 -5.83 -5.87 -19.76
CA VAL A 176 -5.39 -4.50 -20.03
C VAL A 176 -4.32 -4.08 -19.03
N GLY A 177 -3.28 -3.38 -19.46
CA GLY A 177 -2.20 -2.95 -18.58
C GLY A 177 -2.64 -1.92 -17.54
N ARG A 178 -2.01 -1.95 -16.36
CA ARG A 178 -2.27 -0.99 -15.26
C ARG A 178 -2.03 0.47 -15.67
N TYR A 179 -1.22 0.74 -16.69
CA TYR A 179 -1.05 2.09 -17.21
C TYR A 179 -2.37 2.72 -17.68
N TYR A 180 -3.30 1.90 -18.20
CA TYR A 180 -4.61 2.35 -18.63
C TYR A 180 -5.67 2.21 -17.54
N ALA A 181 -5.71 1.05 -16.87
CA ALA A 181 -6.78 0.75 -15.91
C ALA A 181 -6.58 1.36 -14.51
N MET A 182 -5.34 1.79 -14.18
CA MET A 182 -4.91 2.15 -12.83
C MET A 182 -4.11 3.47 -12.80
N ASP A 183 -4.50 4.44 -13.63
CA ASP A 183 -4.00 5.82 -13.54
C ASP A 183 -4.50 6.48 -12.23
N ARG A 184 -3.75 7.49 -11.77
CA ARG A 184 -4.05 8.27 -10.55
C ARG A 184 -3.74 9.75 -10.71
N ASP A 185 -3.36 10.16 -11.92
CA ASP A 185 -2.88 11.49 -12.25
C ASP A 185 -3.92 12.25 -13.10
N LYS A 186 -5.17 11.77 -13.14
CA LYS A 186 -6.31 12.31 -13.90
C LYS A 186 -6.07 12.30 -15.41
N ARG A 187 -5.32 11.31 -15.89
CA ARG A 187 -5.08 11.10 -17.33
C ARG A 187 -6.21 10.26 -17.91
N TRP A 188 -7.37 10.89 -18.01
CA TRP A 188 -8.62 10.22 -18.34
C TRP A 188 -8.64 9.59 -19.74
N GLU A 189 -7.79 10.03 -20.66
CA GLU A 189 -7.61 9.40 -21.96
C GLU A 189 -7.12 7.95 -21.84
N ARG A 190 -6.39 7.63 -20.77
CA ARG A 190 -5.91 6.27 -20.48
C ARG A 190 -6.99 5.42 -19.88
N VAL A 191 -7.70 5.97 -18.89
CA VAL A 191 -8.83 5.33 -18.24
C VAL A 191 -9.91 5.00 -19.28
N LYS A 192 -10.11 5.89 -20.26
CA LYS A 192 -11.01 5.68 -21.39
C LYS A 192 -10.67 4.41 -22.19
N ILE A 193 -9.39 4.18 -22.50
CA ILE A 193 -8.96 2.97 -23.23
C ILE A 193 -9.34 1.70 -22.48
N ALA A 194 -9.13 1.68 -21.16
CA ALA A 194 -9.54 0.55 -20.33
C ALA A 194 -11.07 0.40 -20.31
N VAL A 195 -11.81 1.49 -20.07
CA VAL A 195 -13.27 1.47 -19.99
C VAL A 195 -13.93 1.06 -21.31
N ASP A 196 -13.50 1.60 -22.45
CA ASP A 196 -14.01 1.22 -23.76
C ASP A 196 -13.71 -0.27 -24.06
N GLY A 197 -12.55 -0.79 -23.63
CA GLY A 197 -12.25 -2.22 -23.70
C GLY A 197 -13.19 -3.09 -22.85
N LEU A 198 -13.51 -2.65 -21.64
CA LEU A 198 -14.39 -3.38 -20.71
C LEU A 198 -15.87 -3.33 -21.12
N VAL A 199 -16.33 -2.18 -21.60
CA VAL A 199 -17.75 -1.90 -21.88
C VAL A 199 -18.11 -2.17 -23.32
N LYS A 200 -17.30 -1.74 -24.29
CA LYS A 200 -17.59 -1.87 -25.72
C LYS A 200 -16.88 -3.04 -26.37
N GLY A 201 -15.87 -3.61 -25.71
CA GLY A 201 -15.00 -4.59 -26.34
C GLY A 201 -14.09 -3.98 -27.39
N GLU A 202 -13.75 -2.70 -27.25
CA GLU A 202 -12.76 -2.04 -28.12
C GLU A 202 -11.35 -2.52 -27.75
N GLY A 203 -10.74 -3.29 -28.64
CA GLY A 203 -9.45 -3.89 -28.41
C GLY A 203 -9.13 -4.99 -29.41
N GLU A 204 -7.98 -5.63 -29.22
CA GLU A 204 -7.53 -6.74 -30.05
C GLU A 204 -8.18 -8.04 -29.56
N LYS A 205 -8.81 -8.82 -30.46
CA LYS A 205 -9.31 -10.15 -30.10
C LYS A 205 -8.12 -11.08 -29.87
N ALA A 206 -8.10 -11.77 -28.74
CA ALA A 206 -6.90 -12.44 -28.27
C ALA A 206 -7.18 -13.81 -27.65
N ASP A 207 -6.33 -14.77 -28.00
CA ASP A 207 -5.98 -15.86 -27.08
C ASP A 207 -5.02 -15.26 -26.05
N VAL A 208 -5.41 -15.27 -24.77
CA VAL A 208 -4.78 -14.50 -23.69
C VAL A 208 -3.26 -14.66 -23.67
N VAL A 209 -2.78 -15.89 -23.53
CA VAL A 209 -1.35 -16.16 -23.31
C VAL A 209 -0.57 -15.84 -24.57
N LYS A 210 -1.07 -16.30 -25.73
CA LYS A 210 -0.42 -16.10 -27.01
C LYS A 210 -0.30 -14.62 -27.36
N ALA A 211 -1.37 -13.85 -27.18
CA ALA A 211 -1.38 -12.42 -27.46
C ALA A 211 -0.42 -11.66 -26.55
N ILE A 212 -0.36 -11.97 -25.25
CA ILE A 212 0.62 -11.35 -24.33
C ILE A 212 2.06 -11.65 -24.80
N GLU A 213 2.35 -12.92 -25.14
CA GLU A 213 3.68 -13.31 -25.63
C GLU A 213 4.03 -12.67 -26.99
N GLU A 214 3.05 -12.39 -27.85
CA GLU A 214 3.23 -11.64 -29.10
C GLU A 214 3.52 -10.16 -28.83
N LYS A 215 2.81 -9.52 -27.89
CA LYS A 215 3.09 -8.14 -27.45
C LYS A 215 4.50 -7.97 -26.88
N TYR A 216 5.03 -8.99 -26.20
CA TYR A 216 6.43 -8.97 -25.76
C TYR A 216 7.43 -8.89 -26.91
N LYS A 217 7.13 -9.47 -28.07
CA LYS A 217 7.97 -9.38 -29.28
C LYS A 217 7.93 -7.97 -29.88
N GLU A 218 6.83 -7.26 -29.68
CA GLU A 218 6.63 -5.84 -30.06
C GLU A 218 7.20 -4.87 -29.01
N ASN A 219 7.86 -5.38 -27.96
CA ASN A 219 8.37 -4.61 -26.80
C ASN A 219 7.27 -3.90 -25.98
N GLU A 220 6.02 -4.30 -26.11
CA GLU A 220 4.93 -3.86 -25.24
C GLU A 220 4.89 -4.78 -24.00
N THR A 221 5.24 -4.23 -22.84
CA THR A 221 5.31 -4.95 -21.55
C THR A 221 3.99 -4.91 -20.79
N ASP A 222 3.86 -5.70 -19.72
CA ASP A 222 2.60 -5.92 -18.98
C ASP A 222 1.90 -4.62 -18.56
N GLU A 223 2.66 -3.63 -18.09
CA GLU A 223 2.13 -2.34 -17.64
C GLU A 223 1.38 -1.60 -18.77
N PHE A 224 1.82 -1.77 -20.02
CA PHE A 224 1.39 -0.99 -21.19
C PHE A 224 0.52 -1.76 -22.18
N LEU A 225 0.10 -2.98 -21.85
CA LEU A 225 -0.79 -3.78 -22.71
C LEU A 225 -2.09 -3.02 -22.98
N LYS A 226 -2.37 -2.73 -24.25
CA LYS A 226 -3.72 -2.27 -24.65
C LYS A 226 -4.75 -3.38 -24.45
N SER A 227 -6.03 -3.01 -24.44
CA SER A 227 -7.15 -3.93 -24.19
C SER A 227 -7.13 -5.12 -25.17
N LEU A 228 -6.94 -6.32 -24.62
CA LEU A 228 -7.08 -7.60 -25.28
C LEU A 228 -8.44 -8.20 -24.89
N ILE A 229 -9.27 -8.54 -25.88
CA ILE A 229 -10.66 -9.00 -25.71
C ILE A 229 -10.72 -10.50 -25.95
N VAL A 230 -11.16 -11.26 -24.96
CA VAL A 230 -11.11 -12.72 -24.96
C VAL A 230 -12.48 -13.32 -25.30
N ASN A 231 -13.52 -12.97 -24.51
CA ASN A 231 -14.85 -13.59 -24.62
C ASN A 231 -15.84 -12.79 -25.48
N GLY A 232 -15.32 -11.89 -26.32
CA GLY A 232 -16.14 -11.05 -27.20
C GLY A 232 -17.28 -10.33 -26.47
N ASP A 233 -18.48 -10.34 -27.06
CA ASP A 233 -19.63 -9.61 -26.53
C ASP A 233 -20.19 -10.21 -25.22
N ALA A 234 -20.10 -11.52 -25.04
CA ALA A 234 -20.57 -12.19 -23.82
C ALA A 234 -19.79 -11.72 -22.59
N GLY A 235 -18.51 -11.44 -22.77
CA GLY A 235 -17.63 -10.94 -21.74
C GLY A 235 -17.76 -9.45 -21.46
N ARG A 236 -18.55 -8.64 -22.18
CA ARG A 236 -18.66 -7.18 -21.92
C ARG A 236 -19.42 -6.87 -20.64
N ILE A 237 -19.17 -5.69 -20.06
CA ILE A 237 -20.03 -5.14 -19.00
C ILE A 237 -21.34 -4.67 -19.66
N LYS A 238 -22.47 -5.09 -19.10
CA LYS A 238 -23.82 -4.83 -19.59
C LYS A 238 -24.71 -4.27 -18.48
N ASP A 239 -25.90 -3.83 -18.88
CA ASP A 239 -26.90 -3.32 -17.95
C ASP A 239 -27.26 -4.38 -16.89
N GLY A 240 -27.34 -3.98 -15.63
CA GLY A 240 -27.64 -4.88 -14.51
C GLY A 240 -26.43 -5.62 -13.93
N ASP A 241 -25.28 -5.63 -14.59
CA ASP A 241 -24.11 -6.41 -14.17
C ASP A 241 -23.58 -5.98 -12.80
N THR A 242 -23.02 -6.91 -12.03
CA THR A 242 -22.37 -6.60 -10.74
C THR A 242 -20.87 -6.44 -10.92
N LEU A 243 -20.29 -5.34 -10.43
CA LEU A 243 -18.85 -5.10 -10.49
C LEU A 243 -18.21 -5.18 -9.10
N PHE A 244 -17.11 -5.94 -8.99
CA PHE A 244 -16.30 -6.05 -7.78
C PHE A 244 -14.82 -5.81 -8.10
N CYS A 245 -14.27 -4.76 -7.50
CA CYS A 245 -12.86 -4.41 -7.60
C CYS A 245 -12.08 -4.98 -6.40
N PHE A 246 -11.14 -5.89 -6.67
CA PHE A 246 -10.43 -6.64 -5.61
C PHE A 246 -9.07 -6.05 -5.20
N ASN A 247 -8.68 -4.93 -5.80
CA ASN A 247 -7.51 -4.17 -5.35
C ASN A 247 -7.79 -3.53 -3.99
N TYR A 248 -6.96 -3.80 -2.99
CA TYR A 248 -7.10 -3.23 -1.65
C TYR A 248 -6.51 -1.83 -1.50
N ARG A 249 -5.55 -1.47 -2.34
CA ARG A 249 -4.94 -0.13 -2.34
C ARG A 249 -5.75 0.82 -3.21
N SER A 250 -6.23 1.90 -2.60
CA SER A 250 -7.27 2.75 -3.21
C SER A 250 -6.78 3.79 -4.20
N ASP A 251 -5.54 4.28 -4.12
CA ASP A 251 -5.08 5.46 -4.88
C ASP A 251 -5.28 5.31 -6.40
N ARG A 252 -4.93 4.15 -6.95
CA ARG A 252 -4.99 3.86 -8.40
C ARG A 252 -6.33 3.33 -8.91
N MET A 253 -7.24 2.94 -8.03
CA MET A 253 -8.53 2.40 -8.46
C MET A 253 -9.62 3.47 -8.57
N ARG A 254 -9.41 4.64 -7.95
CA ARG A 254 -10.41 5.71 -7.87
C ARG A 254 -10.91 6.13 -9.24
N GLU A 255 -10.02 6.32 -10.19
CA GLU A 255 -10.40 6.88 -11.49
C GLU A 255 -11.32 5.95 -12.26
N ILE A 256 -10.92 4.70 -12.47
CA ILE A 256 -11.73 3.72 -13.20
C ILE A 256 -13.06 3.42 -12.50
N ALA A 257 -13.07 3.31 -11.17
CA ALA A 257 -14.32 3.08 -10.44
C ALA A 257 -15.22 4.30 -10.38
N SER A 258 -14.67 5.51 -10.39
CA SER A 258 -15.48 6.73 -10.53
C SER A 258 -16.15 6.77 -11.89
N VAL A 259 -15.41 6.43 -12.95
CA VAL A 259 -15.96 6.35 -14.31
C VAL A 259 -17.02 5.24 -14.44
N LEU A 260 -16.85 4.09 -13.81
CA LEU A 260 -17.83 3.01 -13.86
C LEU A 260 -19.03 3.24 -12.90
N GLY A 261 -18.80 3.90 -11.76
CA GLY A 261 -19.77 3.99 -10.67
C GLY A 261 -20.54 5.30 -10.59
N LEU A 262 -19.91 6.47 -10.72
CA LEU A 262 -20.57 7.76 -10.44
C LEU A 262 -21.46 8.24 -11.60
N PRO A 263 -22.59 8.93 -11.36
CA PRO A 263 -23.41 9.47 -12.45
C PRO A 263 -22.64 10.47 -13.31
N ASP A 264 -21.91 11.39 -12.67
CA ASP A 264 -21.10 12.39 -13.36
C ASP A 264 -19.76 11.77 -13.81
N LYS A 265 -19.50 11.84 -15.11
CA LYS A 265 -18.27 11.32 -15.70
C LYS A 265 -17.31 12.45 -16.04
N PRO A 266 -16.02 12.33 -15.71
CA PRO A 266 -15.00 13.32 -16.07
C PRO A 266 -14.63 13.28 -17.57
N ILE A 267 -15.13 12.29 -18.30
CA ILE A 267 -14.90 12.05 -19.72
C ILE A 267 -16.16 11.51 -20.39
N ASP A 268 -16.25 11.71 -21.71
CA ASP A 268 -17.31 11.13 -22.53
C ASP A 268 -17.07 9.63 -22.77
N VAL A 269 -17.88 8.84 -22.07
CA VAL A 269 -17.90 7.38 -22.15
C VAL A 269 -19.33 6.88 -22.00
N GLU A 270 -19.65 5.84 -22.75
CA GLU A 270 -20.91 5.12 -22.60
C GLU A 270 -20.72 4.09 -21.47
N ILE A 271 -21.57 4.16 -20.45
CA ILE A 271 -21.53 3.26 -19.29
C ILE A 271 -22.89 2.58 -19.18
N PRO A 272 -22.95 1.24 -19.05
CA PRO A 272 -24.20 0.52 -18.85
C PRO A 272 -24.94 0.98 -17.59
N ASN A 273 -26.27 0.89 -17.63
CA ASN A 273 -27.15 1.28 -16.53
C ASN A 273 -27.24 0.19 -15.46
N ASP A 274 -27.68 0.56 -14.26
CA ASP A 274 -27.92 -0.37 -13.15
C ASP A 274 -26.76 -1.37 -12.95
N LEU A 275 -25.55 -0.84 -12.92
CA LEU A 275 -24.41 -1.62 -12.42
C LEU A 275 -24.52 -1.87 -10.89
N VAL A 276 -25.66 -1.46 -10.25
CA VAL A 276 -25.89 -1.30 -8.80
C VAL A 276 -27.39 -1.29 -8.41
N SER A 277 -27.80 -2.12 -7.43
CA SER A 277 -29.21 -2.38 -7.05
C SER A 277 -30.01 -1.15 -6.53
N PRO A 278 -31.32 -1.04 -6.87
CA PRO A 278 -32.22 0.01 -6.39
C PRO A 278 -32.68 -0.12 -4.92
N ALA A 279 -32.39 -1.22 -4.20
CA ALA A 279 -32.79 -1.37 -2.80
C ALA A 279 -31.91 -0.57 -1.80
N SER A 280 -30.83 0.05 -2.27
CA SER A 280 -30.10 1.09 -1.56
C SER A 280 -29.88 2.21 -2.55
N THR A 281 -30.37 3.41 -2.22
CA THR A 281 -30.32 4.61 -3.07
C THR A 281 -28.89 5.07 -3.38
N SER A 282 -28.04 4.34 -4.13
CA SER A 282 -26.74 4.85 -4.60
C SER A 282 -26.03 4.06 -5.70
N PRO A 283 -25.14 4.72 -6.46
CA PRO A 283 -24.24 4.09 -7.43
C PRO A 283 -23.03 3.47 -6.71
N GLY A 284 -22.68 2.19 -6.94
CA GLY A 284 -21.51 1.54 -6.36
C GLY A 284 -20.91 0.43 -7.22
N VAL A 285 -19.75 0.71 -7.80
CA VAL A 285 -18.68 -0.29 -7.99
C VAL A 285 -18.20 -0.70 -6.60
N LEU A 286 -18.29 -1.97 -6.21
CA LEU A 286 -17.77 -2.39 -4.91
C LEU A 286 -16.25 -2.56 -4.98
N MET A 287 -15.49 -1.62 -4.40
CA MET A 287 -14.08 -1.86 -4.08
C MET A 287 -13.90 -2.48 -2.70
N LEU A 288 -13.02 -3.47 -2.62
CA LEU A 288 -12.33 -3.76 -1.37
C LEU A 288 -11.39 -2.59 -1.05
N ILE A 289 -11.75 -1.68 -0.14
CA ILE A 289 -10.85 -0.58 0.27
C ILE A 289 -10.19 -0.92 1.61
N VAL A 290 -8.86 -1.04 1.64
CA VAL A 290 -8.12 -0.90 2.90
C VAL A 290 -8.05 0.60 3.22
N LYS A 291 -8.71 0.99 4.31
CA LYS A 291 -8.81 2.39 4.73
C LYS A 291 -7.45 2.93 5.15
N LEU A 292 -7.06 4.08 4.61
CA LEU A 292 -5.94 4.86 5.16
C LEU A 292 -6.21 6.32 5.51
N SER A 293 -7.38 6.92 5.20
CA SER A 293 -7.65 8.25 5.77
C SER A 293 -9.09 8.77 5.73
N ALA A 294 -9.30 9.94 6.33
CA ALA A 294 -10.59 10.63 6.48
C ALA A 294 -10.91 11.61 5.33
N HIS A 295 -9.98 11.90 4.40
CA HIS A 295 -10.31 12.67 3.18
C HIS A 295 -11.11 11.83 2.16
N HIS A 296 -11.27 10.54 2.44
CA HIS A 296 -11.95 9.57 1.60
C HIS A 296 -13.47 9.58 1.75
N ASP A 297 -14.02 10.27 2.75
CA ASP A 297 -15.44 10.18 3.08
C ASP A 297 -16.35 10.78 1.99
N HIS A 298 -15.88 11.75 1.19
CA HIS A 298 -16.73 12.39 0.16
C HIS A 298 -16.95 11.50 -1.08
N VAL A 299 -15.87 10.92 -1.63
CA VAL A 299 -15.95 10.00 -2.78
C VAL A 299 -16.53 8.64 -2.36
N ALA A 300 -16.18 8.16 -1.16
CA ALA A 300 -16.78 6.96 -0.58
C ALA A 300 -18.29 7.09 -0.30
N ALA A 301 -18.73 8.26 0.17
CA ALA A 301 -20.15 8.54 0.39
C ALA A 301 -20.93 8.66 -0.93
N GLN A 302 -20.30 9.14 -2.00
CA GLN A 302 -20.91 9.24 -3.33
C GLN A 302 -20.94 7.91 -4.09
N LEU A 303 -19.89 7.09 -3.97
CA LEU A 303 -19.82 5.75 -4.58
C LEU A 303 -20.44 4.65 -3.71
N ARG A 304 -21.01 5.00 -2.54
CA ARG A 304 -21.48 4.11 -1.45
C ARG A 304 -20.85 2.72 -1.47
N ILE A 305 -19.52 2.67 -1.56
CA ILE A 305 -18.74 1.43 -1.57
C ILE A 305 -18.91 0.83 -0.18
N PRO A 306 -19.43 -0.41 -0.02
CA PRO A 306 -19.32 -1.11 1.25
C PRO A 306 -17.86 -1.15 1.72
N PHE A 307 -17.51 -0.19 2.58
CA PHE A 307 -16.22 -0.13 3.23
C PHE A 307 -16.14 -1.32 4.17
N GLN A 308 -15.46 -2.38 3.72
CA GLN A 308 -14.79 -3.21 4.69
C GLN A 308 -13.72 -2.31 5.29
N ARG A 309 -13.67 -2.14 6.62
CA ARG A 309 -12.41 -1.76 7.26
C ARG A 309 -11.47 -2.92 6.90
N GLY A 310 -10.73 -2.77 5.80
CA GLY A 310 -9.86 -3.83 5.28
C GLY A 310 -8.71 -4.15 6.21
N LEU A 311 -8.49 -3.32 7.23
CA LEU A 311 -7.73 -3.71 8.38
C LEU A 311 -8.63 -4.57 9.28
N PRO A 312 -8.26 -5.81 9.60
CA PRO A 312 -8.95 -6.60 10.63
C PRO A 312 -8.91 -5.90 12.01
N GLN A 313 -8.21 -4.77 12.12
CA GLN A 313 -7.99 -4.01 13.33
C GLN A 313 -8.45 -2.55 13.21
N PRO A 314 -9.12 -2.00 14.24
CA PRO A 314 -9.46 -0.58 14.30
C PRO A 314 -8.21 0.29 14.51
N MET A 315 -8.09 1.37 13.73
CA MET A 315 -7.00 2.35 13.84
C MET A 315 -7.30 3.43 14.89
N THR A 316 -7.63 3.01 16.11
CA THR A 316 -7.84 3.90 17.25
C THR A 316 -6.53 4.18 17.98
N ASN A 317 -6.37 5.40 18.51
CA ASN A 317 -5.18 5.82 19.27
C ASN A 317 -3.85 5.60 18.52
N VAL A 318 -3.84 5.89 17.22
CA VAL A 318 -2.58 6.03 16.45
C VAL A 318 -1.78 7.22 16.97
N PHE A 319 -0.47 7.23 16.72
CA PHE A 319 0.49 8.14 17.33
C PHE A 319 0.09 9.62 17.20
N ALA A 320 -0.18 10.11 15.98
CA ALA A 320 -0.58 11.50 15.76
C ALA A 320 -1.88 11.88 16.52
N VAL A 321 -2.87 10.98 16.54
CA VAL A 321 -4.11 11.17 17.31
C VAL A 321 -3.84 11.19 18.81
N TRP A 322 -2.93 10.33 19.28
CA TRP A 322 -2.57 10.26 20.70
C TRP A 322 -1.83 11.51 21.16
N LEU A 323 -0.90 12.03 20.34
CA LEU A 323 -0.23 13.30 20.59
C LEU A 323 -1.25 14.46 20.70
N SER A 324 -2.19 14.57 19.76
CA SER A 324 -3.25 15.58 19.83
C SER A 324 -4.12 15.44 21.07
N LYS A 325 -4.52 14.22 21.45
CA LYS A 325 -5.28 13.99 22.70
C LYS A 325 -4.52 14.40 23.96
N LYS A 326 -3.19 14.43 23.90
CA LYS A 326 -2.32 14.88 24.99
C LYS A 326 -1.99 16.37 24.88
N GLY A 327 -2.43 17.07 23.83
CA GLY A 327 -2.12 18.48 23.60
C GLY A 327 -0.64 18.72 23.28
N VAL A 328 -0.03 17.79 22.53
CA VAL A 328 1.35 17.89 22.07
C VAL A 328 1.35 18.48 20.66
N LYS A 329 2.10 19.56 20.47
CA LYS A 329 2.26 20.22 19.19
C LYS A 329 3.17 19.40 18.29
N GLN A 330 2.67 19.13 17.10
CA GLN A 330 3.33 18.26 16.15
C GLN A 330 3.36 18.86 14.75
N ALA A 331 4.46 18.64 14.02
CA ALA A 331 4.62 19.06 12.64
C ALA A 331 4.87 17.86 11.72
N HIS A 332 4.10 17.76 10.64
CA HIS A 332 4.25 16.71 9.62
C HIS A 332 4.61 17.33 8.26
N ILE A 333 5.79 17.00 7.76
CA ILE A 333 6.34 17.58 6.53
C ILE A 333 6.35 16.50 5.45
N ALA A 334 5.80 16.83 4.27
CA ALA A 334 5.59 15.94 3.12
C ALA A 334 4.50 14.86 3.32
N GLY A 335 3.41 15.16 4.03
CA GLY A 335 2.23 14.27 4.18
C GLY A 335 0.90 14.95 3.79
N VAL A 336 -0.04 14.20 3.20
CA VAL A 336 -1.32 14.72 2.62
C VAL A 336 -2.56 14.31 3.44
N GLU A 337 -2.37 13.84 4.66
CA GLU A 337 -3.46 13.32 5.50
C GLU A 337 -4.24 14.36 6.33
N LYS A 338 -5.30 13.86 7.01
CA LYS A 338 -6.13 14.63 7.95
C LYS A 338 -5.27 15.29 9.02
N GLN A 339 -5.35 16.62 9.10
CA GLN A 339 -4.77 17.40 10.19
C GLN A 339 -5.59 17.20 11.47
N PHE A 340 -4.90 16.89 12.57
CA PHE A 340 -5.46 16.81 13.91
C PHE A 340 -5.29 18.14 14.66
N GLU A 341 -5.89 18.23 15.84
CA GLU A 341 -5.68 19.36 16.75
C GLU A 341 -4.20 19.42 17.18
N ASP A 342 -3.66 20.63 17.27
CA ASP A 342 -2.23 20.89 17.53
C ASP A 342 -1.25 20.27 16.52
N GLU A 343 -1.73 19.88 15.33
CA GLU A 343 -0.89 19.44 14.22
C GLU A 343 -0.74 20.52 13.16
N GLU A 344 0.48 20.82 12.71
CA GLU A 344 0.75 21.58 11.48
C GLU A 344 1.27 20.67 10.37
N ARG A 345 0.90 20.99 9.12
CA ARG A 345 1.29 20.21 7.93
C ARG A 345 1.91 21.09 6.87
N HIS A 346 3.01 20.62 6.29
CA HIS A 346 3.70 21.30 5.20
C HIS A 346 3.85 20.38 4.00
N LEU A 347 3.18 20.72 2.89
CA LEU A 347 3.29 20.01 1.62
C LEU A 347 4.33 20.71 0.73
N ILE A 348 5.36 19.97 0.33
CA ILE A 348 6.35 20.44 -0.65
C ILE A 348 6.02 19.80 -2.01
N PRO A 349 5.75 20.58 -3.06
CA PRO A 349 5.41 20.03 -4.38
C PRO A 349 6.56 19.26 -5.01
N SER A 350 6.29 18.04 -5.48
CA SER A 350 7.22 17.26 -6.30
C SER A 350 7.49 17.93 -7.66
N PRO A 351 8.68 17.71 -8.27
CA PRO A 351 8.95 18.19 -9.62
C PRO A 351 8.01 17.53 -10.63
N LYS A 352 7.58 18.31 -11.62
CA LYS A 352 6.69 17.84 -12.69
C LYS A 352 7.50 17.16 -13.81
N VAL A 353 8.01 15.96 -13.53
CA VAL A 353 8.77 15.14 -14.49
C VAL A 353 8.04 13.82 -14.76
N ALA A 354 8.26 13.25 -15.94
CA ALA A 354 7.62 11.98 -16.34
C ALA A 354 8.07 10.80 -15.47
N THR A 355 9.35 10.78 -15.12
CA THR A 355 10.00 9.78 -14.28
C THR A 355 11.10 10.47 -13.47
N TYR A 356 11.27 10.10 -12.20
CA TYR A 356 12.15 10.84 -11.27
C TYR A 356 13.64 10.61 -11.50
N ASP A 357 14.05 9.66 -12.34
CA ASP A 357 15.43 9.56 -12.85
C ASP A 357 15.87 10.83 -13.61
N LYS A 358 14.91 11.58 -14.17
CA LYS A 358 15.17 12.87 -14.83
C LYS A 358 15.46 14.01 -13.85
N ASP A 359 15.03 13.87 -12.61
CA ASP A 359 15.31 14.81 -11.52
C ASP A 359 15.46 14.06 -10.18
N PRO A 360 16.60 13.36 -9.98
CA PRO A 360 16.79 12.46 -8.84
C PRO A 360 16.88 13.19 -7.50
N LYS A 361 17.11 14.51 -7.52
CA LYS A 361 17.12 15.34 -6.30
C LYS A 361 15.71 15.55 -5.75
N MET A 362 14.70 15.44 -6.62
CA MET A 362 13.30 15.65 -6.28
C MET A 362 13.09 16.96 -5.50
N SER A 363 12.36 16.91 -4.38
CA SER A 363 12.03 18.08 -3.59
C SER A 363 13.02 18.31 -2.44
N ILE A 364 14.16 18.93 -2.74
CA ILE A 364 15.16 19.29 -1.70
C ILE A 364 14.59 20.22 -0.61
N GLY A 365 13.56 21.00 -0.94
CA GLY A 365 12.88 21.92 -0.02
C GLY A 365 12.24 21.26 1.21
N VAL A 366 12.11 19.92 1.22
CA VAL A 366 11.71 19.18 2.44
C VAL A 366 12.71 19.41 3.57
N ALA A 367 14.02 19.35 3.28
CA ALA A 367 15.05 19.53 4.31
C ALA A 367 15.08 20.97 4.85
N GLU A 368 14.90 21.96 3.97
CA GLU A 368 14.82 23.37 4.35
C GLU A 368 13.62 23.63 5.28
N LYS A 369 12.46 23.06 4.93
CA LYS A 369 11.24 23.19 5.75
C LYS A 369 11.39 22.50 7.11
N VAL A 370 12.03 21.32 7.16
CA VAL A 370 12.36 20.65 8.44
C VAL A 370 13.24 21.56 9.29
N ALA A 371 14.31 22.13 8.72
CA ALA A 371 15.20 23.02 9.45
C ALA A 371 14.48 24.29 9.96
N GLU A 372 13.55 24.85 9.17
CA GLU A 372 12.72 25.99 9.56
C GLU A 372 11.80 25.66 10.75
N VAL A 373 11.06 24.54 10.67
CA VAL A 373 10.16 24.08 11.74
C VAL A 373 10.93 23.80 13.02
N LEU A 374 12.08 23.11 12.93
CA LEU A 374 12.90 22.82 14.12
C LEU A 374 13.51 24.08 14.75
N LYS A 375 13.84 25.11 13.94
CA LYS A 375 14.35 26.39 14.45
C LYS A 375 13.31 27.22 15.19
N ARG A 376 12.02 27.09 14.83
CA ARG A 376 10.92 27.76 15.55
C ARG A 376 10.81 27.27 16.99
N GLY A 377 11.08 25.97 17.22
CA GLY A 377 11.08 25.37 18.55
C GLY A 377 9.72 25.31 19.23
N ASP A 378 8.64 25.53 18.47
CA ASP A 378 7.25 25.58 18.95
C ASP A 378 6.51 24.25 18.82
N ASN A 379 7.14 23.24 18.23
CA ASN A 379 6.65 21.88 18.14
C ASN A 379 7.49 20.96 19.04
N GLU A 380 6.84 20.09 19.81
CA GLU A 380 7.56 19.07 20.57
C GLU A 380 7.87 17.81 19.75
N PHE A 381 7.13 17.57 18.67
CA PHE A 381 7.39 16.48 17.72
C PHE A 381 7.38 16.99 16.27
N ALA A 382 8.34 16.54 15.47
CA ALA A 382 8.36 16.75 14.03
C ALA A 382 8.60 15.43 13.30
N MET A 383 7.92 15.23 12.17
CA MET A 383 8.12 14.10 11.27
C MET A 383 8.34 14.58 9.83
N CYS A 384 9.27 13.96 9.12
CA CYS A 384 9.40 14.14 7.69
C CYS A 384 9.61 12.82 6.94
N ILE A 385 9.06 12.78 5.72
CA ILE A 385 9.21 11.66 4.79
C ILE A 385 10.11 12.13 3.65
N ARG A 386 11.20 11.41 3.41
CA ARG A 386 12.09 11.65 2.27
C ARG A 386 11.72 10.77 1.09
N PRO A 387 11.94 11.22 -0.16
CA PRO A 387 11.59 10.43 -1.34
C PRO A 387 12.32 9.08 -1.40
N PRO A 388 11.73 8.07 -2.06
CA PRO A 388 12.25 6.72 -2.07
C PRO A 388 13.56 6.59 -2.85
N LEU A 389 14.50 5.81 -2.30
CA LEU A 389 15.63 5.24 -3.05
C LEU A 389 15.29 3.79 -3.40
N ILE A 390 15.32 3.43 -4.68
CA ILE A 390 15.05 2.05 -5.12
C ILE A 390 16.36 1.43 -5.61
N TRP A 391 16.55 0.17 -5.27
CA TRP A 391 17.63 -0.69 -5.78
C TRP A 391 17.60 -0.72 -7.31
N SER A 392 18.71 -0.44 -7.99
CA SER A 392 18.65 -0.10 -9.42
C SER A 392 18.88 -1.28 -10.37
N ILE A 393 19.64 -2.31 -9.96
CA ILE A 393 20.12 -3.35 -10.89
C ILE A 393 20.10 -4.74 -10.22
N ARG A 394 19.52 -5.76 -10.89
CA ARG A 394 19.61 -7.19 -10.50
C ARG A 394 21.03 -7.73 -10.75
N ASP A 395 21.39 -8.87 -10.17
CA ASP A 395 22.66 -9.56 -10.48
C ASP A 395 22.90 -9.76 -11.98
N THR A 396 21.81 -10.01 -12.71
CA THR A 396 21.74 -10.20 -14.17
C THR A 396 21.98 -8.92 -15.00
N GLY A 397 22.03 -7.74 -14.38
CA GLY A 397 22.14 -6.45 -15.07
C GLY A 397 20.81 -5.84 -15.52
N ALA A 398 19.69 -6.55 -15.35
CA ALA A 398 18.36 -6.03 -15.68
C ALA A 398 17.85 -5.06 -14.58
N PRO A 399 16.97 -4.09 -14.92
CA PRO A 399 16.37 -3.19 -13.94
C PRO A 399 15.66 -3.95 -12.81
N HIS A 400 15.92 -3.54 -11.58
CA HIS A 400 15.12 -3.93 -10.42
C HIS A 400 14.21 -2.75 -10.06
N THR A 401 12.89 -2.90 -10.15
CA THR A 401 11.95 -1.78 -9.95
C THR A 401 11.07 -1.93 -8.71
N ALA A 402 11.18 -3.07 -8.02
CA ALA A 402 10.39 -3.40 -6.84
C ALA A 402 11.12 -3.05 -5.54
N HIS A 403 10.39 -3.09 -4.41
CA HIS A 403 10.98 -3.01 -3.08
C HIS A 403 11.77 -4.28 -2.73
N THR A 404 12.42 -4.29 -1.57
CA THR A 404 13.20 -5.42 -1.06
C THR A 404 12.61 -5.95 0.25
N THR A 405 13.06 -7.13 0.66
CA THR A 405 12.81 -7.71 2.00
C THR A 405 13.96 -7.39 2.97
N ASN A 406 14.87 -6.51 2.59
CA ASN A 406 16.03 -6.16 3.39
C ASN A 406 15.61 -5.45 4.69
N PRO A 407 16.38 -5.62 5.79
CA PRO A 407 16.14 -4.86 7.00
C PRO A 407 16.42 -3.38 6.79
N VAL A 408 15.80 -2.52 7.60
CA VAL A 408 15.98 -1.06 7.54
C VAL A 408 16.79 -0.56 8.74
N PRO A 409 17.64 0.47 8.55
CA PRO A 409 18.43 1.02 9.64
C PRO A 409 17.54 1.81 10.62
N PHE A 410 17.92 1.80 11.90
CA PHE A 410 17.30 2.68 12.90
C PHE A 410 18.37 3.38 13.72
N ILE A 411 18.37 4.71 13.61
CA ILE A 411 19.45 5.56 14.12
C ILE A 411 18.87 6.51 15.16
N MET A 412 19.57 6.62 16.29
CA MET A 412 19.28 7.58 17.34
C MET A 412 20.53 8.42 17.63
N THR A 413 20.41 9.72 17.35
CA THR A 413 21.47 10.73 17.52
C THR A 413 21.36 11.51 18.84
N GLY A 414 20.32 11.27 19.63
CA GLY A 414 20.15 11.85 20.98
C GLY A 414 21.14 11.27 22.00
N ASP A 415 21.01 11.67 23.27
CA ASP A 415 21.97 11.37 24.35
C ASP A 415 22.26 9.86 24.52
N PRO A 416 23.39 9.34 23.98
CA PRO A 416 23.68 7.92 23.98
C PRO A 416 24.09 7.41 25.37
N LYS A 417 24.27 8.31 26.35
CA LYS A 417 24.54 7.95 27.74
C LYS A 417 23.27 7.64 28.52
N LYS A 418 22.12 8.08 28.02
CA LYS A 418 20.80 7.86 28.66
C LYS A 418 20.01 6.72 28.05
N TYR A 419 20.20 6.45 26.76
CA TYR A 419 19.42 5.47 26.03
C TYR A 419 20.33 4.49 25.29
N LYS A 420 19.92 3.21 25.29
CA LYS A 420 20.51 2.16 24.45
C LYS A 420 19.40 1.45 23.69
N PHE A 421 19.74 0.82 22.57
CA PHE A 421 18.80 -0.02 21.85
C PHE A 421 18.45 -1.25 22.67
N THR A 422 17.18 -1.64 22.62
CA THR A 422 16.74 -2.90 23.20
C THR A 422 17.38 -4.06 22.45
N VAL A 423 17.86 -5.05 23.18
CA VAL A 423 18.34 -6.30 22.59
C VAL A 423 17.16 -7.27 22.55
N ASP A 424 16.86 -7.80 21.37
CA ASP A 424 15.88 -8.88 21.23
C ASP A 424 16.37 -10.09 22.03
N LYS A 425 15.55 -10.54 22.99
CA LYS A 425 15.88 -11.75 23.75
C LYS A 425 15.66 -12.95 22.84
N ASN A 426 16.57 -13.92 22.87
CA ASN A 426 16.44 -15.19 22.16
C ASN A 426 15.34 -16.12 22.74
N ASP A 427 14.43 -15.60 23.56
CA ASP A 427 13.27 -16.33 24.04
C ASP A 427 12.18 -16.29 22.98
N ARG A 428 11.70 -17.46 22.57
CA ARG A 428 10.80 -17.70 21.42
C ARG A 428 9.45 -16.97 21.47
N ASP A 429 9.19 -16.22 22.53
CA ASP A 429 7.91 -15.56 22.83
C ASP A 429 7.93 -14.04 22.58
N GLU A 430 9.10 -13.42 22.32
CA GLU A 430 9.20 -11.99 21.99
C GLU A 430 9.49 -11.80 20.49
N GLU A 431 8.57 -11.17 19.75
CA GLU A 431 8.84 -10.83 18.35
C GLU A 431 9.97 -9.78 18.24
N PRO A 432 10.86 -9.92 17.23
CA PRO A 432 11.98 -9.01 17.05
C PRO A 432 11.51 -7.57 16.83
N GLY A 433 12.41 -6.61 17.06
CA GLY A 433 12.14 -5.21 16.74
C GLY A 433 11.61 -5.06 15.30
N ALA A 434 10.58 -4.22 15.13
CA ALA A 434 9.94 -3.94 13.85
C ALA A 434 9.40 -2.51 13.81
N LEU A 435 8.85 -2.09 12.66
CA LEU A 435 8.29 -0.74 12.47
C LEU A 435 7.23 -0.35 13.52
N CYS A 436 6.50 -1.34 14.07
CA CYS A 436 5.52 -1.12 15.12
C CYS A 436 6.11 -0.58 16.44
N GLY A 437 7.42 -0.71 16.66
CA GLY A 437 8.11 -0.20 17.85
C GLY A 437 8.44 1.30 17.79
N VAL A 438 8.35 1.94 16.63
CA VAL A 438 8.76 3.34 16.45
C VAL A 438 7.89 4.29 17.28
N ALA A 439 6.57 4.25 17.16
CA ALA A 439 5.68 5.11 17.95
C ALA A 439 5.82 4.92 19.48
N PRO A 440 5.83 3.69 20.03
CA PRO A 440 6.18 3.42 21.42
C PRO A 440 7.50 4.06 21.86
N THR A 441 8.53 3.99 21.00
CA THR A 441 9.83 4.64 21.26
C THR A 441 9.69 6.14 21.37
N MET A 442 8.96 6.78 20.44
CA MET A 442 8.72 8.22 20.46
C MET A 442 7.95 8.65 21.71
N LEU A 443 6.91 7.91 22.12
CA LEU A 443 6.15 8.20 23.35
C LEU A 443 7.04 8.12 24.60
N SER A 444 7.87 7.07 24.69
CA SER A 444 8.84 6.89 25.78
C SER A 444 9.81 8.08 25.89
N LEU A 445 10.33 8.56 24.76
CA LEU A 445 11.22 9.71 24.68
C LEU A 445 10.51 11.03 25.01
N LEU A 446 9.26 11.22 24.56
CA LEU A 446 8.43 12.38 24.92
C LEU A 446 8.05 12.36 26.40
N GLY A 447 8.11 11.20 27.06
CA GLY A 447 7.67 11.03 28.45
C GLY A 447 6.15 10.84 28.59
N LEU A 448 5.50 10.34 27.53
CA LEU A 448 4.06 10.12 27.46
C LEU A 448 3.72 8.65 27.66
N ASP A 449 2.56 8.38 28.28
CA ASP A 449 2.07 7.02 28.42
C ASP A 449 1.70 6.41 27.06
N GLN A 450 2.01 5.12 26.91
CA GLN A 450 1.62 4.33 25.75
C GLN A 450 0.15 3.86 25.91
N PRO A 451 -0.72 4.09 24.91
CA PRO A 451 -2.08 3.58 24.95
C PRO A 451 -2.11 2.05 24.79
N ALA A 452 -3.09 1.39 25.41
CA ALA A 452 -3.19 -0.08 25.41
C ALA A 452 -3.29 -0.69 24.00
N GLU A 453 -3.81 0.07 23.03
CA GLU A 453 -3.93 -0.41 21.66
C GLU A 453 -2.60 -0.42 20.89
N MET A 454 -1.59 0.37 21.30
CA MET A 454 -0.23 0.24 20.78
C MET A 454 0.42 -0.96 21.44
N THR A 455 0.51 -2.08 20.72
CA THR A 455 1.11 -3.32 21.26
C THR A 455 2.59 -3.45 20.95
N GLY A 456 3.15 -2.58 20.11
CA GLY A 456 4.58 -2.50 19.85
C GLY A 456 5.34 -2.10 21.12
N ARG A 457 6.62 -2.45 21.17
CA ARG A 457 7.51 -2.09 22.27
C ARG A 457 8.48 -0.98 21.87
N SER A 458 8.88 -0.17 22.82
CA SER A 458 9.97 0.79 22.62
C SER A 458 11.23 0.05 22.19
N LEU A 459 11.87 0.54 21.12
CA LEU A 459 13.15 0.05 20.57
C LEU A 459 14.35 0.61 21.36
N LEU A 460 14.08 1.50 22.31
CA LEU A 460 15.07 2.07 23.22
C LEU A 460 14.70 1.75 24.67
N GLU A 461 15.73 1.48 25.47
CA GLU A 461 15.64 1.39 26.92
C GLU A 461 16.52 2.44 27.58
N LYS A 462 16.12 2.88 28.79
CA LYS A 462 16.94 3.78 29.60
C LYS A 462 18.10 3.02 30.21
N ILE A 463 19.29 3.59 30.11
CA ILE A 463 20.48 3.08 30.81
C ILE A 463 20.26 3.35 32.29
N ARG A 464 20.17 2.29 33.11
CA ARG A 464 20.19 2.41 34.56
C ARG A 464 21.60 2.83 34.97
N ILE A 465 21.73 4.03 35.50
CA ILE A 465 22.93 4.41 36.25
C ILE A 465 22.74 3.80 37.64
N ASP A 466 23.49 2.74 37.96
CA ASP A 466 23.59 2.27 39.35
C ASP A 466 24.26 3.40 40.15
N GLU A 467 23.45 4.25 40.79
CA GLU A 467 23.93 5.17 41.80
C GLU A 467 24.42 4.35 43.00
N GLY A 468 25.71 4.04 42.98
CA GLY A 468 26.54 3.63 44.11
C GLY A 468 25.87 2.76 45.17
N LYS A 469 26.16 1.46 45.14
CA LYS A 469 26.33 0.72 46.40
C LYS A 469 27.34 1.50 47.24
N LYS A 470 26.85 2.32 48.18
CA LYS A 470 27.65 2.72 49.35
C LYS A 470 28.09 1.41 49.99
N ASN A 471 29.38 1.12 49.89
CA ASN A 471 30.01 0.05 50.63
C ASN A 471 29.77 0.36 52.12
N PRO A 472 28.95 -0.39 52.87
CA PRO A 472 29.06 -0.34 54.31
C PRO A 472 30.27 -1.18 54.71
N LEU A 473 30.91 -0.84 55.83
CA LEU A 473 32.13 -1.44 56.44
C LEU A 473 33.41 -0.71 55.98
N HIS A 474 34.16 0.06 56.78
CA HIS A 474 34.42 0.08 58.23
C HIS A 474 34.62 -1.28 58.90
#